data_AF-A0A6A5A006-F1
#
_entry.id   AF-A0A6A5A006-F1
#
_cell.length_a   1.000
_cell.length_b   1.000
_cell.length_c   1.000
_cell.angle_alpha   90.00
_cell.angle_beta   90.00
_cell.angle_gamma   90.00
#
_symmetry.space_group_name_H-M   'P 1'
#
loop_
_entity.id
_entity.type
_entity.pdbx_description
1 polymer ?
#
loop_
_entity_poly.entity_id
_entity_poly.type
_entity_poly.pdbx_seq_one_letter_code
_entity_poly.pdbx_strand_id
1 'polypeptide(L)'
;MGNIFGFIDCRKFETCRITQKRGRMSADFPDMQRVIYSGHKHSLNFQAVTSPDGLCVQSWGPVKGSRHDTALLRLSKLEAFLDPRRDIFGDYLVYGDPAYGVLEWIFSGYKATHLDDKKSFNSAMSKVRQSVEWSFGIMKKHWSMVGYKMRLNIMLESVGKVIMVAMLFSNSHCCYHGGNQICSYFNLTPPSLEEYLVNDAN
;
A
#
# COMPACT_ATOMS: atom_id res chain seq x y z
N MET A 1 -3.27 -21.53 -8.35
CA MET A 1 -2.89 -20.22 -7.76
C MET A 1 -1.36 -20.08 -7.83
N GLY A 2 -0.73 -20.42 -8.97
CA GLY A 2 0.70 -20.76 -8.96
C GLY A 2 1.67 -19.60 -8.78
N ASN A 3 1.27 -18.37 -9.15
CA ASN A 3 2.24 -17.36 -9.57
C ASN A 3 1.87 -15.97 -9.00
N ILE A 4 1.36 -15.86 -7.76
CA ILE A 4 1.11 -14.54 -7.12
C ILE A 4 2.00 -14.43 -5.87
N PHE A 5 2.92 -13.46 -5.86
CA PHE A 5 3.86 -13.27 -4.74
C PHE A 5 3.48 -12.12 -3.80
N GLY A 6 2.52 -11.29 -4.21
CA GLY A 6 2.10 -10.16 -3.40
C GLY A 6 0.81 -9.54 -3.91
N PHE A 7 0.29 -8.63 -3.10
CA PHE A 7 -0.96 -7.96 -3.36
C PHE A 7 -0.80 -6.45 -3.21
N ILE A 8 -1.21 -5.72 -4.23
CA ILE A 8 -1.08 -4.26 -4.28
C ILE A 8 -2.38 -3.57 -3.93
N ASP A 9 -2.30 -2.60 -3.03
CA ASP A 9 -3.43 -1.75 -2.67
C ASP A 9 -3.00 -0.30 -2.45
N CYS A 10 -3.94 0.63 -2.63
CA CYS A 10 -3.75 2.03 -2.33
C CYS A 10 -4.67 2.46 -1.18
N ARG A 11 -4.10 3.13 -0.18
CA ARG A 11 -4.86 3.66 0.95
C ARG A 11 -4.75 5.16 1.07
N LYS A 12 -5.93 5.78 1.25
CA LYS A 12 -6.05 7.20 1.62
C LYS A 12 -5.99 7.37 3.14
N PHE A 13 -5.13 8.27 3.58
CA PHE A 13 -5.03 8.74 4.97
C PHE A 13 -5.59 10.15 5.04
N GLU A 14 -6.71 10.29 5.74
CA GLU A 14 -7.30 11.59 6.01
C GLU A 14 -6.44 12.38 6.98
N THR A 15 -6.27 13.66 6.69
CA THR A 15 -5.51 14.60 7.48
C THR A 15 -6.42 15.72 7.97
N CYS A 16 -5.98 16.45 8.99
CA CYS A 16 -6.69 17.64 9.42
C CYS A 16 -6.67 18.69 8.28
N ARG A 17 -7.57 19.66 8.37
CA ARG A 17 -7.55 20.78 7.42
C ARG A 17 -6.30 21.61 7.70
N ILE A 18 -5.48 21.83 6.67
CA ILE A 18 -4.33 22.73 6.77
C ILE A 18 -4.84 24.16 6.97
N THR A 19 -4.29 24.84 7.98
CA THR A 19 -4.46 26.29 8.17
C THR A 19 -3.21 27.01 7.68
N GLN A 20 -3.13 27.29 6.38
CA GLN A 20 -2.02 28.05 5.78
C GLN A 20 -2.40 29.54 5.71
N LYS A 21 -1.56 30.41 6.28
CA LYS A 21 -1.75 31.87 6.15
C LYS A 21 -1.41 32.29 4.71
N ARG A 22 -2.30 33.08 4.07
CA ARG A 22 -2.14 33.55 2.67
C ARG A 22 -0.81 34.23 2.39
N GLY A 23 -0.24 34.94 3.37
CA GLY A 23 1.07 35.61 3.24
C GLY A 23 2.30 34.69 3.25
N ARG A 24 2.12 33.36 3.38
CA ARG A 24 3.20 32.36 3.31
C ARG A 24 3.14 31.50 2.04
N MET A 25 2.47 32.00 1.00
CA MET A 25 2.43 31.33 -0.30
C MET A 25 3.56 31.86 -1.18
N SER A 26 4.30 30.96 -1.82
CA SER A 26 5.31 31.27 -2.83
C SER A 26 5.26 30.23 -3.95
N ALA A 27 6.03 30.41 -5.02
CA ALA A 27 6.14 29.40 -6.08
C ALA A 27 6.59 28.03 -5.53
N ASP A 28 7.49 28.04 -4.54
CA ASP A 28 7.99 26.84 -3.85
C ASP A 28 7.04 26.35 -2.75
N PHE A 29 6.07 27.18 -2.34
CA PHE A 29 5.14 26.90 -1.27
C PHE A 29 3.69 27.18 -1.70
N PRO A 30 3.09 26.29 -2.52
CA PRO A 30 1.75 26.49 -3.04
C PRO A 30 0.69 26.43 -1.92
N ASP A 31 -0.56 26.72 -2.27
CA ASP A 31 -1.70 26.52 -1.38
C ASP A 31 -1.87 25.02 -1.09
N MET A 32 -1.26 24.57 0.00
CA MET A 32 -1.25 23.16 0.39
C MET A 32 -2.65 22.67 0.71
N GLN A 33 -3.55 23.56 1.16
CA GLN A 33 -4.96 23.21 1.38
C GLN A 33 -5.60 22.74 0.07
N ARG A 34 -5.37 23.46 -1.03
CA ARG A 34 -5.86 23.05 -2.36
C ARG A 34 -5.15 21.82 -2.91
N VAL A 35 -3.84 21.70 -2.70
CA VAL A 35 -3.04 20.60 -3.25
C VAL A 35 -3.49 19.24 -2.74
N ILE A 36 -3.78 19.12 -1.43
CA ILE A 36 -4.14 17.84 -0.80
C ILE A 36 -5.64 17.57 -0.77
N TYR A 37 -6.46 18.55 -1.18
CA TYR A 37 -7.90 18.40 -1.21
C TYR A 37 -8.31 17.42 -2.32
N SER A 38 -9.09 16.42 -1.93
CA SER A 38 -9.59 15.36 -2.83
C SER A 38 -10.95 15.68 -3.46
N GLY A 39 -11.50 16.88 -3.24
CA GLY A 39 -12.89 17.22 -3.58
C GLY A 39 -13.88 16.95 -2.45
N HIS A 40 -13.48 16.16 -1.43
CA HIS A 40 -14.31 15.87 -0.26
C HIS A 40 -13.54 16.06 1.04
N LYS A 41 -12.30 15.58 1.09
CA LYS A 41 -11.46 15.55 2.31
C LYS A 41 -10.02 15.95 1.98
N HIS A 42 -9.25 16.35 2.99
CA HIS A 42 -7.81 16.55 2.87
C HIS A 42 -7.12 15.22 3.15
N SER A 43 -6.39 14.66 2.19
CA SER A 43 -5.80 13.34 2.37
C SER A 43 -4.53 13.12 1.56
N LEU A 44 -3.75 12.14 2.01
CA LEU A 44 -2.59 11.61 1.32
C LEU A 44 -2.86 10.15 0.93
N ASN A 45 -2.45 9.76 -0.28
CA ASN A 45 -2.52 8.38 -0.76
C ASN A 45 -1.16 7.73 -0.66
N PHE A 46 -1.18 6.45 -0.29
CA PHE A 46 -0.03 5.58 -0.21
C PHE A 46 -0.36 4.29 -0.95
N GLN A 47 0.64 3.72 -1.60
CA GLN A 47 0.57 2.39 -2.19
C GLN A 47 1.35 1.43 -1.30
N ALA A 48 0.86 0.21 -1.15
CA ALA A 48 1.59 -0.86 -0.51
C ALA A 48 1.46 -2.15 -1.32
N VAL A 49 2.51 -2.96 -1.30
CA VAL A 49 2.48 -4.37 -1.70
C VAL A 49 2.66 -5.21 -0.46
N THR A 50 1.69 -6.07 -0.18
CA THR A 50 1.71 -7.00 0.95
C THR A 50 1.95 -8.42 0.45
N SER A 51 2.93 -9.11 1.01
CA SER A 51 3.22 -10.52 0.73
C SER A 51 2.34 -11.44 1.60
N PRO A 52 2.16 -12.71 1.21
CA PRO A 52 1.27 -13.62 1.92
C PRO A 52 1.77 -14.02 3.32
N ASP A 53 3.06 -13.83 3.62
CA ASP A 53 3.65 -13.95 4.97
C ASP A 53 3.25 -12.79 5.91
N GLY A 54 2.44 -11.85 5.42
CA GLY A 54 1.88 -10.75 6.20
C GLY A 54 2.78 -9.53 6.29
N LEU A 55 3.87 -9.47 5.53
CA LEU A 55 4.75 -8.31 5.47
C LEU A 55 4.33 -7.33 4.36
N CYS A 56 4.51 -6.05 4.61
CA CYS A 56 4.46 -5.02 3.58
C CYS A 56 5.84 -4.88 2.92
N VAL A 57 6.06 -5.56 1.79
CA VAL A 57 7.35 -5.60 1.08
C VAL A 57 7.67 -4.34 0.28
N GLN A 58 6.65 -3.56 -0.07
CA GLN A 58 6.82 -2.24 -0.67
C GLN A 58 5.82 -1.27 -0.04
N SER A 59 6.26 -0.09 0.37
CA SER A 59 5.40 1.01 0.77
C SER A 59 5.87 2.30 0.10
N TRP A 60 4.98 2.98 -0.61
CA TRP A 60 5.33 4.15 -1.41
C TRP A 60 4.30 5.28 -1.28
N GLY A 61 4.79 6.51 -1.19
CA GLY A 61 4.02 7.73 -0.97
C GLY A 61 4.84 8.77 -0.20
N PRO A 62 4.23 9.85 0.30
CA PRO A 62 2.83 10.27 0.13
C PRO A 62 2.55 10.91 -1.24
N VAL A 63 1.34 10.71 -1.76
CA VAL A 63 0.81 11.44 -2.93
C VAL A 63 -0.48 12.17 -2.57
N LYS A 64 -0.80 13.29 -3.24
CA LYS A 64 -2.08 13.99 -3.00
C LYS A 64 -3.30 13.07 -3.17
N GLY A 65 -4.29 13.22 -2.27
CA GLY A 65 -5.43 12.30 -2.15
C GLY A 65 -6.37 12.19 -3.35
N SER A 66 -6.33 13.18 -4.23
CA SER A 66 -7.10 13.22 -5.49
C SER A 66 -6.55 12.32 -6.59
N ARG A 67 -5.32 11.79 -6.46
CA ARG A 67 -4.75 10.90 -7.48
C ARG A 67 -5.40 9.51 -7.44
N HIS A 68 -5.57 8.93 -8.61
CA HIS A 68 -6.03 7.55 -8.80
C HIS A 68 -4.92 6.54 -8.51
N ASP A 69 -5.31 5.31 -8.18
CA ASP A 69 -4.39 4.24 -7.78
C ASP A 69 -3.42 3.84 -8.90
N THR A 70 -3.88 3.84 -10.15
CA THR A 70 -3.02 3.65 -11.34
C THR A 70 -1.94 4.73 -11.46
N ALA A 71 -2.21 5.95 -10.99
CA ALA A 71 -1.18 7.00 -10.98
C ALA A 71 -0.14 6.73 -9.89
N LEU A 72 -0.53 6.18 -8.73
CA LEU A 72 0.41 5.79 -7.69
C LEU A 72 1.32 4.65 -8.15
N LEU A 73 0.79 3.66 -8.89
CA LEU A 73 1.59 2.59 -9.48
C LEU A 73 2.67 3.13 -10.43
N ARG A 74 2.30 4.04 -11.34
CA ARG A 74 3.27 4.64 -12.26
C ARG A 74 4.35 5.41 -11.51
N LEU A 75 3.97 6.12 -10.46
CA LEU A 75 4.90 6.95 -9.69
C LEU A 75 5.78 6.14 -8.72
N SER A 76 5.29 5.00 -8.21
CA SER A 76 6.05 4.12 -7.33
C SER A 76 7.16 3.37 -8.06
N LYS A 77 7.10 3.34 -9.39
CA LYS A 77 8.08 2.66 -10.26
C LYS A 77 8.22 1.17 -9.92
N LEU A 78 7.16 0.55 -9.41
CA LEU A 78 7.16 -0.88 -9.09
C LEU A 78 7.52 -1.73 -10.31
N GLU A 79 6.91 -1.46 -11.47
CA GLU A 79 7.20 -2.20 -12.70
C GLU A 79 8.67 -2.06 -13.12
N ALA A 80 9.22 -0.84 -13.07
CA ALA A 80 10.64 -0.59 -13.36
C ALA A 80 11.60 -1.22 -12.33
N PHE A 81 11.13 -1.53 -11.13
CA PHE A 81 11.89 -2.30 -10.14
C PHE A 81 11.84 -3.81 -10.47
N LEU A 82 10.73 -4.33 -10.97
CA LEU A 82 10.56 -5.74 -11.28
C LEU A 82 11.19 -6.14 -12.63
N ASP A 83 11.18 -5.25 -13.63
CA ASP A 83 11.72 -5.48 -14.97
C ASP A 83 13.15 -6.05 -15.02
N PRO A 84 14.14 -5.48 -14.31
CA PRO A 84 15.49 -6.03 -14.31
C PRO A 84 15.65 -7.31 -13.48
N ARG A 85 14.62 -7.75 -12.74
CA ARG A 85 14.62 -8.90 -11.82
C ARG A 85 13.71 -10.04 -12.29
N ARG A 86 13.52 -10.15 -13.62
CA ARG A 86 12.69 -11.20 -14.24
C ARG A 86 13.22 -12.60 -14.01
N ASP A 87 14.51 -12.76 -13.78
CA ASP A 87 15.12 -14.01 -13.35
C ASP A 87 14.60 -14.50 -11.99
N ILE A 88 14.21 -13.58 -11.10
CA ILE A 88 13.68 -13.88 -9.77
C ILE A 88 12.13 -13.94 -9.80
N PHE A 89 11.50 -12.96 -10.45
CA PHE A 89 10.05 -12.74 -10.38
C PHE A 89 9.30 -13.11 -11.66
N GLY A 90 9.95 -13.58 -12.72
CA GLY A 90 9.32 -13.76 -14.05
C GLY A 90 8.14 -14.73 -14.05
N ASP A 91 8.13 -15.67 -13.11
CA ASP A 91 7.02 -16.59 -12.87
C ASP A 91 6.03 -16.08 -11.83
N TYR A 92 6.10 -14.83 -11.37
CA TYR A 92 5.23 -14.29 -10.34
C TYR A 92 4.61 -12.95 -10.72
N LEU A 93 3.39 -12.73 -10.23
CA LEU A 93 2.59 -11.53 -10.46
C LEU A 93 2.16 -10.91 -9.14
N VAL A 94 1.89 -9.60 -9.18
CA VAL A 94 1.24 -8.89 -8.09
C VAL A 94 -0.25 -8.82 -8.36
N TYR A 95 -1.08 -9.20 -7.39
CA TYR A 95 -2.52 -9.11 -7.55
C TYR A 95 -3.06 -7.77 -7.06
N GLY A 96 -3.82 -7.07 -7.91
CA GLY A 96 -4.36 -5.75 -7.61
C GLY A 96 -5.88 -5.66 -7.79
N ASP A 97 -6.44 -4.53 -7.37
CA ASP A 97 -7.83 -4.17 -7.67
C ASP A 97 -8.10 -4.14 -9.20
N PRO A 98 -9.29 -4.54 -9.68
CA PRO A 98 -9.70 -4.40 -11.09
C PRO A 98 -9.42 -3.04 -11.72
N ALA A 99 -9.39 -1.95 -10.94
CA ALA A 99 -9.08 -0.60 -11.39
C ALA A 99 -7.64 -0.43 -11.94
N TYR A 100 -6.70 -1.31 -11.58
CA TYR A 100 -5.35 -1.29 -12.16
C TYR A 100 -5.31 -1.79 -13.61
N GLY A 101 -6.30 -2.59 -14.02
CA GLY A 101 -6.28 -3.27 -15.32
C GLY A 101 -5.32 -4.47 -15.34
N VAL A 102 -5.14 -5.07 -16.51
CA VAL A 102 -4.18 -6.16 -16.71
C VAL A 102 -2.91 -5.53 -17.26
N LEU A 103 -1.84 -5.58 -16.46
CA LEU A 103 -0.50 -5.11 -16.81
C LEU A 103 0.46 -6.30 -16.76
N GLU A 104 1.69 -6.11 -17.21
CA GLU A 104 2.68 -7.19 -17.30
C GLU A 104 2.99 -7.80 -15.93
N TRP A 105 3.18 -6.95 -14.91
CA TRP A 105 3.48 -7.37 -13.54
C TRP A 105 2.25 -7.46 -12.64
N ILE A 106 1.11 -6.91 -13.08
CA ILE A 106 -0.09 -6.76 -12.25
C ILE A 106 -1.28 -7.43 -12.88
N PHE A 107 -1.85 -8.37 -12.12
CA PHE A 107 -3.06 -9.07 -12.48
C PHE A 107 -4.22 -8.63 -11.59
N SER A 108 -5.36 -8.30 -12.19
CA SER A 108 -6.50 -7.72 -11.47
C SER A 108 -7.81 -8.49 -11.68
N GLY A 109 -7.70 -9.75 -12.09
CA GLY A 109 -8.83 -10.64 -12.35
C GLY A 109 -9.40 -10.49 -13.77
N TYR A 110 -10.38 -11.33 -14.09
CA TYR A 110 -10.98 -11.38 -15.42
C TYR A 110 -12.17 -10.42 -15.53
N LYS A 111 -12.27 -9.68 -16.65
CA LYS A 111 -13.40 -8.78 -16.93
C LYS A 111 -14.68 -9.54 -17.31
N ALA A 112 -15.81 -8.83 -17.21
CA ALA A 112 -17.16 -9.39 -17.30
C ALA A 112 -17.47 -10.20 -18.59
N THR A 113 -16.75 -9.95 -19.67
CA THR A 113 -16.95 -10.60 -20.98
C THR A 113 -16.57 -12.09 -21.02
N HIS A 114 -15.91 -12.63 -19.99
CA HIS A 114 -15.46 -14.04 -19.91
C HIS A 114 -15.89 -14.73 -18.59
N LEU A 115 -17.04 -14.33 -18.04
CA LEU A 115 -17.42 -14.61 -16.64
C LEU A 115 -17.83 -16.05 -16.35
N ASP A 116 -18.43 -16.80 -17.27
CA ASP A 116 -19.11 -18.04 -16.88
C ASP A 116 -18.16 -19.13 -16.35
N ASP A 117 -16.96 -19.25 -16.92
CA ASP A 117 -15.95 -20.20 -16.44
C ASP A 117 -14.98 -19.60 -15.40
N LYS A 118 -14.98 -18.27 -15.24
CA LYS A 118 -13.96 -17.54 -14.44
C LYS A 118 -14.51 -16.81 -13.21
N LYS A 119 -15.82 -16.90 -12.96
CA LYS A 119 -16.51 -16.39 -11.75
C LYS A 119 -15.92 -16.95 -10.45
N SER A 120 -15.70 -18.27 -10.41
CA SER A 120 -15.14 -18.95 -9.23
C SER A 120 -13.76 -18.41 -8.87
N PHE A 121 -12.92 -18.20 -9.90
CA PHE A 121 -11.59 -17.61 -9.75
C PHE A 121 -11.66 -16.18 -9.22
N ASN A 122 -12.46 -15.30 -9.83
CA ASN A 122 -12.60 -13.91 -9.36
C ASN A 122 -13.18 -13.84 -7.94
N SER A 123 -14.11 -14.73 -7.59
CA SER A 123 -14.66 -14.82 -6.23
C SER A 123 -13.60 -15.25 -5.22
N ALA A 124 -12.81 -16.28 -5.54
CA ALA A 124 -11.67 -16.70 -4.71
C ALA A 124 -10.68 -15.55 -4.55
N MET A 125 -10.27 -14.91 -5.65
CA MET A 125 -9.32 -13.79 -5.61
C MET A 125 -9.86 -12.56 -4.86
N SER A 126 -11.17 -12.31 -4.90
CA SER A 126 -11.75 -11.23 -4.09
C SER A 126 -11.69 -11.52 -2.59
N LYS A 127 -11.78 -12.79 -2.15
CA LYS A 127 -11.60 -13.17 -0.74
C LYS A 127 -10.14 -13.01 -0.33
N VAL A 128 -9.22 -13.44 -1.18
CA VAL A 128 -7.78 -13.25 -0.97
C VAL A 128 -7.41 -11.76 -0.95
N ARG A 129 -8.01 -10.93 -1.81
CA ARG A 129 -7.79 -9.47 -1.78
C ARG A 129 -8.23 -8.84 -0.45
N GLN A 130 -9.30 -9.34 0.17
CA GLN A 130 -9.74 -8.82 1.48
C GLN A 130 -8.69 -9.05 2.58
N SER A 131 -7.88 -10.12 2.49
CA SER A 131 -6.78 -10.32 3.46
C SER A 131 -5.67 -9.28 3.34
N VAL A 132 -5.60 -8.55 2.22
CA VAL A 132 -4.60 -7.52 1.93
C VAL A 132 -5.01 -6.18 2.54
N GLU A 133 -6.30 -5.86 2.53
CA GLU A 133 -6.85 -4.70 3.25
C GLU A 133 -6.53 -4.76 4.76
N TRP A 134 -6.21 -5.96 5.27
CA TRP A 134 -5.76 -6.14 6.64
C TRP A 134 -4.40 -5.48 6.93
N SER A 135 -3.48 -5.29 5.98
CA SER A 135 -2.16 -4.71 6.32
C SER A 135 -2.28 -3.27 6.82
N PHE A 136 -3.01 -2.42 6.09
CA PHE A 136 -3.35 -1.08 6.53
C PHE A 136 -4.28 -1.08 7.77
N GLY A 137 -5.15 -2.08 7.91
CA GLY A 137 -6.00 -2.26 9.08
C GLY A 137 -5.20 -2.57 10.36
N ILE A 138 -4.28 -3.53 10.28
CA ILE A 138 -3.32 -3.94 11.31
C ILE A 138 -2.46 -2.75 11.71
N MET A 139 -1.93 -2.00 10.73
CA MET A 139 -1.17 -0.79 11.00
C MET A 139 -1.99 0.24 11.80
N LYS A 140 -3.23 0.52 11.40
CA LYS A 140 -4.11 1.44 12.14
C LYS A 140 -4.50 0.93 13.53
N LYS A 141 -4.60 -0.40 13.70
CA LYS A 141 -4.89 -1.03 14.99
C LYS A 141 -3.73 -0.87 15.97
N HIS A 142 -2.50 -1.13 15.54
CA HIS A 142 -1.31 -0.98 16.38
C HIS A 142 -0.94 0.49 16.59
N TRP A 143 -1.08 1.31 15.55
CA TRP A 143 -0.63 2.71 15.54
C TRP A 143 -1.82 3.64 15.32
N SER A 144 -2.73 3.71 16.29
CA SER A 144 -3.98 4.48 16.19
C SER A 144 -3.80 5.94 15.80
N MET A 145 -2.63 6.53 16.09
CA MET A 145 -2.24 7.87 15.65
C MET A 145 -2.35 8.08 14.13
N VAL A 146 -2.05 7.05 13.32
CA VAL A 146 -2.16 7.14 11.84
C VAL A 146 -3.61 7.06 11.35
N GLY A 147 -4.52 6.56 12.18
CA GLY A 147 -5.96 6.55 11.91
C GLY A 147 -6.64 7.86 12.33
N TYR A 148 -6.02 8.62 13.23
CA TYR A 148 -6.63 9.82 13.80
C TYR A 148 -6.25 11.08 13.03
N LYS A 149 -7.10 11.49 12.09
CA LYS A 149 -6.86 12.62 11.18
C LYS A 149 -6.46 13.94 11.87
N MET A 150 -6.96 14.21 13.08
CA MET A 150 -6.64 15.45 13.80
C MET A 150 -5.19 15.48 14.31
N ARG A 151 -4.52 14.33 14.37
CA ARG A 151 -3.09 14.25 14.68
C ARG A 151 -2.22 14.39 13.46
N LEU A 152 -2.70 14.02 12.27
CA LEU A 152 -1.96 14.12 11.02
C LEU A 152 -1.96 15.56 10.49
N ASN A 153 -1.03 16.36 11.02
CA ASN A 153 -0.95 17.79 10.77
C ASN A 153 0.12 18.10 9.71
N ILE A 154 -0.28 18.04 8.43
CA ILE A 154 0.60 18.48 7.34
C ILE A 154 1.01 19.93 7.59
N MET A 155 2.30 20.23 7.36
CA MET A 155 3.00 21.50 7.68
C MET A 155 3.56 21.65 9.09
N LEU A 156 3.10 20.84 10.06
CA LEU A 156 3.66 20.83 11.42
C LEU A 156 4.55 19.61 11.65
N GLU A 157 4.28 18.53 10.92
CA GLU A 157 5.05 17.30 10.98
C GLU A 157 5.15 16.64 9.60
N SER A 158 6.07 15.68 9.49
CA SER A 158 6.19 14.86 8.30
C SER A 158 5.21 13.68 8.35
N VAL A 159 3.93 13.95 8.09
CA VAL A 159 2.85 12.93 8.05
C VAL A 159 3.23 11.74 7.16
N GLY A 160 3.89 12.00 6.03
CA GLY A 160 4.43 10.98 5.14
C GLY A 160 5.34 9.98 5.85
N LYS A 161 6.36 10.50 6.54
CA LYS A 161 7.33 9.68 7.29
C LYS A 161 6.66 8.95 8.45
N VAL A 162 5.74 9.60 9.17
CA VAL A 162 5.00 8.96 10.29
C VAL A 162 4.26 7.71 9.80
N ILE A 163 3.58 7.78 8.65
CA ILE A 163 2.86 6.64 8.08
C ILE A 163 3.82 5.54 7.61
N MET A 164 4.93 5.90 6.95
CA MET A 164 5.93 4.92 6.50
C MET A 164 6.61 4.20 7.68
N VAL A 165 6.95 4.93 8.74
CA VAL A 165 7.52 4.34 9.97
C VAL A 165 6.50 3.45 10.67
N ALA A 166 5.23 3.84 10.72
CA ALA A 166 4.17 2.98 11.25
C ALA A 166 4.07 1.66 10.46
N MET A 167 4.20 1.71 9.12
CA MET A 167 4.21 0.48 8.31
C MET A 167 5.44 -0.39 8.58
N LEU A 168 6.62 0.21 8.69
CA LEU A 168 7.85 -0.49 9.07
C LEU A 168 7.69 -1.19 10.42
N PHE A 169 7.19 -0.48 11.44
CA PHE A 169 6.96 -1.06 12.76
C PHE A 169 5.84 -2.11 12.75
N SER A 170 4.87 -2.03 11.84
CA SER A 170 3.91 -3.11 11.64
C SER A 170 4.55 -4.38 11.10
N ASN A 171 5.53 -4.29 10.18
CA ASN A 171 6.32 -5.44 9.76
C ASN A 171 7.14 -6.00 10.93
N SER A 172 7.85 -5.13 11.67
CA SER A 172 8.60 -5.55 12.86
C SER A 172 7.72 -6.23 13.90
N HIS A 173 6.51 -5.72 14.14
CA HIS A 173 5.54 -6.34 15.05
C HIS A 173 5.07 -7.71 14.52
N CYS A 174 4.87 -7.86 13.20
CA CYS A 174 4.56 -9.15 12.59
C CYS A 174 5.68 -10.16 12.86
N CYS A 175 6.92 -9.80 12.56
CA CYS A 175 8.09 -10.69 12.74
C CYS A 175 8.31 -11.02 14.23
N TYR A 176 8.22 -10.04 15.13
CA TYR A 176 8.44 -10.23 16.56
C TYR A 176 7.43 -11.20 17.19
N HIS A 177 6.17 -11.15 16.76
CA HIS A 177 5.12 -12.02 17.26
C HIS A 177 4.97 -13.33 16.45
N GLY A 178 5.85 -13.58 15.48
CA GLY A 178 5.81 -14.77 14.63
C GLY A 178 4.62 -14.82 13.67
N GLY A 179 4.00 -13.68 13.37
CA GLY A 179 2.86 -13.63 12.46
C GLY A 179 1.83 -12.54 12.71
N ASN A 180 0.87 -12.48 11.80
CA ASN A 180 -0.36 -11.72 11.92
C ASN A 180 -1.52 -12.46 11.24
N GLN A 181 -2.69 -11.82 11.14
CA GLN A 181 -3.88 -12.42 10.54
C GLN A 181 -3.68 -12.83 9.07
N ILE A 182 -2.85 -12.10 8.32
CA ILE A 182 -2.54 -12.37 6.91
C ILE A 182 -1.74 -13.67 6.80
N CYS A 183 -0.63 -13.77 7.54
CA CYS A 183 0.22 -14.95 7.52
C CYS A 183 -0.54 -16.21 7.97
N SER A 184 -1.46 -16.07 8.94
CA SER A 184 -2.35 -17.15 9.40
C SER A 184 -3.32 -17.60 8.31
N TYR A 185 -3.82 -16.67 7.49
CA TYR A 185 -4.74 -16.97 6.39
C TYR A 185 -4.05 -17.73 5.25
N PHE A 186 -2.80 -17.37 4.94
CA PHE A 186 -2.02 -18.04 3.90
C PHE A 186 -1.20 -19.23 4.41
N ASN A 187 -1.21 -19.48 5.72
CA ASN A 187 -0.40 -20.49 6.37
C ASN A 187 1.10 -20.35 6.05
N LEU A 188 1.61 -19.12 6.13
CA LEU A 188 3.02 -18.79 5.98
C LEU A 188 3.56 -18.16 7.26
N THR A 189 4.81 -18.46 7.57
CA THR A 189 5.52 -17.88 8.72
C THR A 189 6.37 -16.72 8.21
N PRO A 190 6.27 -15.52 8.79
CA PRO A 190 7.18 -14.44 8.46
C PRO A 190 8.61 -14.76 8.93
N PRO A 191 9.63 -14.09 8.38
CA PRO A 191 10.97 -14.14 8.94
C PRO A 191 10.98 -13.66 10.39
N SER A 192 12.04 -14.04 11.12
CA SER A 192 12.32 -13.48 12.44
C SER A 192 12.53 -11.96 12.36
N LEU A 193 12.41 -11.26 13.49
CA LEU A 193 12.66 -9.83 13.54
C LEU A 193 14.10 -9.49 13.13
N GLU A 194 15.07 -10.34 13.48
CA GLU A 194 16.47 -10.17 13.13
C GLU A 194 16.67 -10.29 11.62
N GLU A 195 16.21 -11.36 11.00
CA GLU A 195 16.28 -11.56 9.54
C GLU A 195 15.57 -10.43 8.76
N TYR A 196 14.47 -9.90 9.28
CA TYR A 196 13.77 -8.79 8.63
C TYR A 196 14.54 -7.46 8.71
N LEU A 197 15.22 -7.19 9.82
CA LEU A 197 15.96 -5.93 10.02
C LEU A 197 17.39 -5.98 9.47
N VAL A 198 17.98 -7.17 9.40
CA VAL A 198 19.29 -7.40 8.82
C VAL A 198 19.13 -7.51 7.31
N ASN A 199 19.59 -6.47 6.64
CA ASN A 199 19.68 -6.45 5.19
C ASN A 199 20.91 -7.28 4.81
N ASP A 200 20.74 -8.56 4.47
CA ASP A 200 21.72 -9.26 3.64
C ASP A 200 21.66 -8.63 2.24
N ALA A 201 22.24 -7.43 2.13
CA ALA A 201 22.48 -6.75 0.89
C ALA A 201 23.58 -7.51 0.14
N ASN A 202 23.16 -8.56 -0.59
CA ASN A 202 23.89 -9.07 -1.75
C ASN A 202 23.30 -8.46 -3.02
#